data_AF-A0A4Q2A205-F1
#
_entry.id   AF-A0A4Q2A205-F1
#
_cell.length_a   1.000
_cell.length_b   1.000
_cell.length_c   1.000
_cell.angle_alpha   90.00
_cell.angle_beta   90.00
_cell.angle_gamma   90.00
#
_symmetry.space_group_name_H-M   'P 1'
#
loop_
_entity.id
_entity.type
_entity.pdbx_description
1 polymer ?
#
loop_
_entity_poly.entity_id
_entity_poly.type
_entity_poly.pdbx_seq_one_letter_code
_entity_poly.pdbx_strand_id
1 'polypeptide(L)'
;MERKTKIGSCGLACVVCSYECEGCVQEKAKSCEVKACSMEKGVGGCHACKEFPCEKDLFKNKRVMAFNCCARDMGVDAFADKLLQQQAQGVEYHKADQSPGDYDVMPSQEAIEAFIKS
;
A
#
# COMPACT_ATOMS: atom_id res chain seq x y z
N MET A 1 -0.82 -20.69 10.08
CA MET A 1 -0.14 -19.81 9.12
C MET A 1 -1.01 -18.58 8.95
N GLU A 2 -0.59 -17.46 9.52
CA GLU A 2 -1.39 -16.25 9.60
C GLU A 2 -1.52 -15.61 8.21
N ARG A 3 -2.74 -15.21 7.84
CA ARG A 3 -3.06 -14.65 6.53
C ARG A 3 -2.25 -13.36 6.32
N LYS A 4 -1.31 -13.34 5.37
CA LYS A 4 -0.77 -12.08 4.83
C LYS A 4 -1.94 -11.26 4.30
N THR A 5 -2.17 -10.08 4.86
CA THR A 5 -3.17 -9.12 4.33
C THR A 5 -2.75 -8.70 2.93
N LYS A 6 -3.67 -8.67 1.95
CA LYS A 6 -3.35 -8.27 0.57
C LYS A 6 -2.74 -6.86 0.52
N ILE A 7 -3.36 -5.94 1.26
CA ILE A 7 -2.95 -4.55 1.44
C ILE A 7 -2.73 -4.30 2.92
N GLY A 8 -1.60 -3.69 3.28
CA GLY A 8 -1.28 -3.35 4.66
C GLY A 8 -2.12 -2.18 5.18
N SER A 9 -2.13 -1.96 6.50
CA SER A 9 -2.85 -0.83 7.10
C SER A 9 -2.32 0.53 6.64
N CYS A 10 -1.08 0.59 6.13
CA CYS A 10 -0.49 1.75 5.46
C CYS A 10 -0.92 1.96 4.01
N GLY A 11 -1.71 1.04 3.43
CA GLY A 11 -2.14 1.07 2.03
C GLY A 11 -1.16 0.47 1.03
N LEU A 12 0.03 0.07 1.47
CA LEU A 12 1.00 -0.59 0.59
C LEU A 12 0.62 -2.04 0.31
N ALA A 13 1.04 -2.53 -0.86
CA ALA A 13 0.63 -3.82 -1.37
C ALA A 13 1.55 -4.95 -0.91
N CYS A 14 1.16 -5.63 0.17
CA CYS A 14 1.91 -6.76 0.69
C CYS A 14 1.87 -7.97 -0.25
N VAL A 15 0.85 -8.07 -1.10
CA VAL A 15 0.65 -9.18 -2.04
C VAL A 15 1.72 -9.24 -3.15
N VAL A 16 2.35 -8.10 -3.46
CA VAL A 16 3.46 -7.98 -4.42
C VAL A 16 4.77 -7.54 -3.74
N CYS A 17 4.82 -7.60 -2.40
CA CYS A 17 5.99 -7.19 -1.64
C CYS A 17 6.85 -8.40 -1.28
N SER A 18 8.15 -8.33 -1.60
CA SER A 18 9.14 -9.34 -1.26
C SER A 18 9.78 -9.13 0.12
N TYR A 19 9.46 -8.04 0.82
CA TYR A 19 10.01 -7.71 2.14
C TYR A 19 9.09 -8.13 3.28
N GLU A 20 9.69 -8.60 4.37
CA GLU A 20 9.00 -8.79 5.65
C GLU A 20 8.99 -7.47 6.42
N CYS A 21 7.82 -6.81 6.48
CA CYS A 21 7.64 -5.59 7.24
C CYS A 21 7.16 -5.91 8.66
N GLU A 22 7.87 -5.39 9.67
CA GLU A 22 7.53 -5.59 11.08
C GLU A 22 6.10 -5.14 11.42
N GLY A 23 5.61 -4.06 10.80
CA GLY A 23 4.23 -3.58 11.00
C GLY A 23 3.13 -4.50 10.44
N CYS A 24 3.49 -5.47 9.58
CA CYS A 24 2.57 -6.46 9.04
C CYS A 24 2.55 -7.76 9.85
N VAL A 25 3.55 -7.98 10.71
CA VAL A 25 3.61 -9.13 11.62
C VAL A 25 2.85 -8.76 12.91
N GLN A 26 1.83 -9.55 13.29
CA GLN A 26 0.96 -9.23 14.44
C GLN A 26 1.74 -8.94 15.73
N GLU A 27 2.79 -9.71 16.00
CA GLU A 27 3.59 -9.57 17.23
C GLU A 27 4.32 -8.22 17.32
N LYS A 28 4.64 -7.61 16.17
CA LYS A 28 5.37 -6.33 16.09
C LYS A 28 4.49 -5.15 15.69
N ALA A 29 3.17 -5.34 15.59
CA ALA A 29 2.21 -4.31 15.21
C ALA A 29 2.31 -3.01 16.04
N LYS A 30 2.79 -3.08 17.30
CA LYS A 30 2.97 -1.92 18.19
C LYS A 30 4.08 -0.96 17.77
N SER A 31 5.06 -1.38 16.96
CA SER A 31 6.11 -0.48 16.46
C SER A 31 5.66 0.30 15.22
N CYS A 32 4.53 -0.07 14.61
CA CYS A 32 3.97 0.63 13.46
C CYS A 32 2.85 1.57 13.89
N GLU A 33 3.14 2.87 13.87
CA GLU A 33 2.17 3.92 14.23
C GLU A 33 0.88 3.85 13.41
N VAL A 34 0.98 3.51 12.13
CA VAL A 34 -0.17 3.41 11.22
C VAL A 34 -1.05 2.22 11.57
N LYS A 35 -0.43 1.09 11.95
CA LYS A 35 -1.17 -0.10 12.38
C LYS A 35 -1.89 0.17 13.70
N ALA A 36 -1.20 0.73 14.68
CA ALA A 36 -1.78 1.11 15.95
C ALA A 36 -2.97 2.08 15.77
N CYS A 37 -2.80 3.12 14.95
CA CYS A 37 -3.86 4.07 14.63
C CYS A 37 -5.07 3.41 13.94
N SER A 38 -4.83 2.51 12.97
CA SER A 38 -5.93 1.78 12.31
C SER A 38 -6.71 0.88 13.28
N MET A 39 -6.01 0.24 14.22
CA MET A 39 -6.63 -0.62 15.25
C MET A 39 -7.44 0.20 16.26
N GLU A 40 -6.89 1.31 16.75
CA GLU A 40 -7.58 2.23 17.66
C GLU A 40 -8.87 2.78 17.03
N LYS A 41 -8.82 3.12 15.73
CA LYS A 41 -9.98 3.62 14.98
C LYS A 41 -10.92 2.52 14.47
N GLY A 42 -10.57 1.25 14.65
CA GLY A 42 -11.36 0.11 14.18
C GLY A 42 -11.51 0.04 12.65
N VAL A 43 -10.52 0.53 11.89
CA VAL A 43 -10.53 0.55 10.42
C VAL A 43 -9.51 -0.43 9.83
N GLY A 44 -9.78 -0.95 8.63
CA GLY A 44 -8.88 -1.90 7.95
C GLY A 44 -7.52 -1.29 7.53
N GLY A 45 -7.44 0.03 7.42
CA GLY A 45 -6.23 0.77 7.05
C GLY A 45 -6.55 2.21 6.69
N CYS A 46 -5.53 2.96 6.26
CA CYS A 46 -5.68 4.37 5.88
C CYS A 46 -6.71 4.58 4.76
N HIS A 47 -6.75 3.70 3.75
CA HIS A 47 -7.77 3.72 2.68
C HIS A 47 -9.22 3.74 3.19
N ALA A 48 -9.51 3.05 4.32
CA ALA A 48 -10.83 2.95 4.93
C ALA A 48 -11.08 4.02 6.03
N CYS A 49 -10.08 4.81 6.38
CA CYS A 49 -10.19 5.85 7.40
C CYS A 49 -10.89 7.09 6.83
N LYS A 50 -11.90 7.63 7.52
CA LYS A 50 -12.61 8.86 7.08
C LYS A 50 -11.72 10.09 7.09
N GLU A 51 -10.71 10.12 7.96
CA GLU A 51 -9.75 11.23 8.07
C GLU A 51 -8.62 11.11 7.04
N PHE A 52 -8.56 10.05 6.22
CA PHE A 52 -7.55 9.97 5.17
C PHE A 52 -7.92 10.86 3.97
N PRO A 53 -6.95 11.61 3.42
CA PRO A 53 -5.56 11.74 3.87
C PRO A 53 -5.42 12.67 5.08
N CYS A 54 -4.67 12.24 6.11
CA CYS A 54 -4.38 13.08 7.29
C CYS A 54 -2.94 13.63 7.24
N GLU A 55 -2.55 14.45 8.21
CA GLU A 55 -1.27 15.20 8.19
C GLU A 55 -0.01 14.36 8.50
N LYS A 56 -0.10 13.02 8.49
CA LYS A 56 1.06 12.15 8.76
C LYS A 56 2.05 12.19 7.60
N ASP A 57 3.34 12.23 7.94
CA ASP A 57 4.46 12.27 6.97
C ASP A 57 4.47 11.10 5.98
N LEU A 58 3.87 9.97 6.36
CA LEU A 58 3.70 8.81 5.48
C LEU A 58 3.09 9.20 4.11
N PHE A 59 2.15 10.15 4.10
CA PHE A 59 1.44 10.57 2.90
C PHE A 59 2.21 11.58 2.03
N LYS A 60 3.39 12.03 2.47
CA LYS A 60 4.35 12.74 1.60
C LYS A 60 4.93 11.81 0.54
N ASN A 61 4.89 10.49 0.75
CA ASN A 61 5.27 9.52 -0.25
C ASN A 61 4.15 9.34 -1.28
N LYS A 62 4.41 9.78 -2.53
CA LYS A 62 3.47 9.69 -3.66
C LYS A 62 2.89 8.30 -3.89
N ARG A 63 3.69 7.24 -3.71
CA ARG A 63 3.23 5.85 -3.88
C ARG A 63 2.26 5.46 -2.76
N VAL A 64 2.58 5.79 -1.51
CA VAL A 64 1.68 5.49 -0.38
C VAL A 64 0.35 6.21 -0.54
N MET A 65 0.38 7.48 -0.94
CA MET A 65 -0.82 8.27 -1.18
C MET A 65 -1.67 7.68 -2.31
N ALA A 66 -1.07 7.46 -3.49
CA ALA A 66 -1.76 6.89 -4.65
C ALA A 66 -2.38 5.51 -4.36
N PHE A 67 -1.66 4.66 -3.63
CA PHE A 67 -2.13 3.31 -3.31
C PHE A 67 -3.34 3.34 -2.36
N ASN A 68 -3.33 4.23 -1.36
CA ASN A 68 -4.49 4.38 -0.49
C ASN A 68 -5.71 4.98 -1.24
N CYS A 69 -5.49 5.91 -2.16
CA CYS A 69 -6.54 6.41 -3.05
C CYS A 69 -7.13 5.30 -3.91
N CYS A 70 -6.29 4.51 -4.59
CA CYS A 70 -6.75 3.39 -5.42
C CYS A 70 -7.47 2.31 -4.61
N ALA A 71 -6.95 1.94 -3.44
CA ALA A 71 -7.58 0.98 -2.55
C ALA A 71 -8.94 1.47 -2.02
N ARG A 72 -9.09 2.78 -1.79
CA ARG A 72 -10.36 3.40 -1.41
C ARG A 72 -11.35 3.39 -2.56
N ASP A 73 -10.92 3.76 -3.76
CA ASP A 73 -11.80 3.92 -4.93
C ASP A 73 -12.26 2.58 -5.51
N MET A 74 -11.34 1.61 -5.63
CA MET A 74 -11.59 0.31 -6.27
C MET A 74 -12.02 -0.77 -5.26
N GLY A 75 -11.75 -0.56 -3.97
CA GLY A 75 -11.79 -1.60 -2.95
C GLY A 75 -10.50 -2.41 -2.91
N VAL A 76 -10.19 -2.95 -1.72
CA VAL A 76 -8.93 -3.64 -1.42
C VAL A 76 -8.69 -4.86 -2.31
N ASP A 77 -9.73 -5.65 -2.59
CA ASP A 77 -9.60 -6.88 -3.38
C ASP A 77 -9.30 -6.57 -4.85
N ALA A 78 -10.10 -5.71 -5.49
CA ALA A 78 -9.90 -5.34 -6.89
C ALA A 78 -8.57 -4.61 -7.10
N PHE A 79 -8.17 -3.76 -6.14
CA PHE A 79 -6.85 -3.12 -6.16
C PHE A 79 -5.71 -4.14 -6.09
N ALA A 80 -5.81 -5.11 -5.17
CA ALA A 80 -4.80 -6.16 -5.04
C ALA A 80 -4.71 -7.04 -6.30
N ASP A 81 -5.85 -7.42 -6.89
CA ASP A 81 -5.89 -8.19 -8.13
C ASP A 81 -5.25 -7.41 -9.30
N LYS A 82 -5.48 -6.10 -9.36
CA LYS A 82 -4.87 -5.24 -10.38
C LYS A 82 -3.35 -5.20 -10.28
N LEU A 83 -2.82 -5.05 -9.06
CA LEU A 83 -1.37 -5.07 -8.85
C LEU A 83 -0.74 -6.42 -9.20
N LEU A 84 -1.43 -7.52 -8.91
CA LEU A 84 -1.00 -8.87 -9.31
C LEU A 84 -0.96 -9.03 -10.83
N GLN A 85 -1.97 -8.50 -11.54
CA GLN A 85 -1.97 -8.48 -13.01
C GLN A 85 -0.82 -7.66 -13.58
N GLN A 86 -0.56 -6.48 -13.01
CA GLN A 86 0.57 -5.63 -13.42
C GLN A 86 1.91 -6.31 -13.17
N GLN A 87 2.08 -6.98 -12.03
CA GLN A 87 3.28 -7.78 -11.76
C GLN A 87 3.45 -8.91 -12.77
N ALA A 88 2.37 -9.59 -13.17
CA ALA A 88 2.42 -10.61 -14.22
C ALA A 88 2.75 -10.04 -15.61
N GLN A 89 2.49 -8.75 -15.84
CA GLN A 89 2.88 -8.01 -17.04
C GLN A 89 4.30 -7.43 -16.97
N GLY A 90 5.03 -7.67 -15.88
CA GLY A 90 6.42 -7.25 -15.71
C GLY A 90 6.61 -5.96 -14.91
N VAL A 91 5.56 -5.43 -14.26
CA VAL A 91 5.70 -4.27 -13.36
C VAL A 91 6.38 -4.69 -12.07
N GLU A 92 7.50 -4.06 -11.75
CA GLU A 92 8.31 -4.35 -10.58
C GLU A 92 7.95 -3.42 -9.43
N TYR A 93 7.34 -3.99 -8.38
CA TYR A 93 7.07 -3.27 -7.14
C TYR A 93 8.37 -2.98 -6.35
N HIS A 94 9.32 -3.92 -6.40
CA HIS A 94 10.69 -3.77 -5.92
C HIS A 94 11.64 -4.38 -6.95
N LYS A 95 12.71 -3.66 -7.27
CA LYS A 95 13.73 -4.14 -8.20
C LYS A 95 14.81 -4.92 -7.44
N ALA A 96 15.33 -5.97 -8.06
CA ALA A 96 16.33 -6.85 -7.44
C ALA A 96 17.65 -6.11 -7.10
N ASP A 97 17.94 -5.04 -7.83
CA ASP A 97 19.11 -4.17 -7.64
C ASP A 97 18.90 -3.11 -6.54
N GLN A 98 17.80 -3.18 -5.78
CA GLN A 98 17.39 -2.22 -4.75
C GLN A 98 17.09 -0.81 -5.28
N SER A 99 16.99 -0.63 -6.60
CA SER A 99 16.53 0.63 -7.18
C SER A 99 15.02 0.84 -6.93
N PRO A 100 14.53 2.09 -7.07
CA PRO A 100 13.11 2.39 -6.91
C PRO A 100 12.24 1.55 -7.87
N GLY A 101 11.11 1.05 -7.37
CA GLY A 101 10.16 0.28 -8.19
C GLY A 101 9.53 1.15 -9.28
N ASP A 102 8.80 0.52 -10.20
CA ASP A 102 8.22 1.24 -11.34
C ASP A 102 7.23 2.34 -10.90
N TYR A 103 6.51 2.13 -9.80
CA TYR A 103 5.65 3.15 -9.20
C TYR A 103 6.44 4.30 -8.57
N ASP A 104 7.67 4.07 -8.08
CA ASP A 104 8.47 5.08 -7.40
C ASP A 104 9.14 6.05 -8.39
N VAL A 105 9.40 5.62 -9.64
CA VAL A 105 9.99 6.45 -10.70
C VAL A 105 8.97 7.29 -11.46
N MET A 106 7.67 7.03 -11.29
CA MET A 106 6.60 7.81 -11.94
C MET A 106 6.59 9.28 -11.47
N PRO A 107 6.25 10.24 -12.34
CA PRO A 107 6.46 11.67 -12.07
C PRO A 107 5.57 12.23 -10.96
N SER A 108 4.38 11.66 -10.73
CA SER A 108 3.42 12.17 -9.74
C SER A 108 2.52 11.08 -9.17
N GLN A 109 1.76 11.42 -8.13
CA GLN A 109 0.73 10.55 -7.56
C GLN A 109 -0.35 10.21 -8.62
N GLU A 110 -0.80 11.18 -9.39
CA GLU A 110 -1.83 11.02 -10.42
C GLU A 110 -1.37 10.08 -11.53
N ALA A 111 -0.07 10.12 -11.89
CA ALA A 111 0.50 9.17 -12.85
C ALA A 111 0.44 7.73 -12.32
N ILE A 112 0.71 7.53 -11.03
CA ILE A 112 0.60 6.22 -10.37
C ILE A 112 -0.85 5.74 -10.36
N GLU A 113 -1.79 6.60 -9.96
CA GLU A 113 -3.21 6.26 -9.93
C GLU A 113 -3.77 5.95 -11.32
N ALA A 114 -3.42 6.75 -12.33
CA ALA A 114 -3.84 6.54 -13.70
C ALA A 114 -3.29 5.21 -14.25
N PHE A 115 -2.03 4.88 -13.95
CA PHE A 115 -1.42 3.61 -14.35
C PHE A 115 -2.08 2.41 -13.66
N ILE A 116 -2.45 2.52 -12.38
CA ILE A 116 -3.17 1.46 -11.66
C ILE A 116 -4.58 1.29 -12.22
N LYS A 117 -5.24 2.37 -12.62
CA LYS A 117 -6.62 2.36 -13.12
C LYS A 117 -6.74 2.02 -14.61
N SER A 118 -5.64 1.98 -15.38
CA SER A 118 -5.61 1.59 -16.80
C SER A 118 -5.67 0.08 -16.97
#